data_AF-E1R3F4-F1
#
_entry.id   AF-E1R3F4-F1
#
_cell.length_a   1.000
_cell.length_b   1.000
_cell.length_c   1.000
_cell.angle_alpha   90.00
_cell.angle_beta   90.00
_cell.angle_gamma   90.00
#
_symmetry.space_group_name_H-M   'P 1'
#
loop_
_entity.id
_entity.type
_entity.pdbx_description
1 polymer ?
#
loop_
_entity_poly.entity_id
_entity_poly.type
_entity_poly.pdbx_seq_one_letter_code
_entity_poly.pdbx_strand_id
1 'polypeptide(L)'
;MTRPLVVRIVVFLILLCFVATLLPADDTEDTASDESDYEPYSASEFPQWALDLRRAEVIFFGSLPFTLLLSTLGFDSYNYVAHDFDTDYVPFYSTGSGEYLVDSEERTYRILAAVGGSLLLALVDYIIGASSGGR
;
A
#
# COMPACT_ATOMS: atom_id res chain seq x y z
N MET A 1 25.38 0.76 -13.19
CA MET A 1 25.01 -0.20 -14.26
C MET A 1 24.08 -1.35 -13.81
N THR A 2 23.46 -1.30 -12.61
CA THR A 2 22.60 -2.38 -12.06
C THR A 2 21.09 -2.17 -12.23
N ARG A 3 20.68 -0.94 -12.59
CA ARG A 3 19.27 -0.53 -12.79
C ARG A 3 18.43 -1.41 -13.74
N PRO A 4 18.94 -1.93 -14.88
CA PRO A 4 18.08 -2.70 -15.79
C PRO A 4 17.79 -4.11 -15.27
N LEU A 5 18.64 -4.66 -14.40
CA LEU A 5 18.50 -6.00 -13.86
C LEU A 5 17.43 -6.04 -12.76
N VAL A 6 17.39 -5.03 -11.88
CA VAL A 6 16.36 -4.89 -10.85
C VAL A 6 14.98 -4.70 -11.48
N VAL A 7 14.86 -3.85 -12.49
CA VAL A 7 13.59 -3.62 -13.21
C VAL A 7 13.08 -4.90 -13.86
N ARG A 8 13.98 -5.69 -14.49
CA ARG A 8 13.61 -6.98 -15.09
C ARG A 8 13.14 -8.00 -14.06
N ILE A 9 13.79 -8.07 -12.90
CA ILE A 9 13.38 -8.97 -11.81
C ILE A 9 12.02 -8.57 -11.26
N VAL A 10 11.78 -7.27 -11.04
CA VAL A 10 10.49 -6.77 -10.55
C VAL A 10 9.37 -7.04 -11.56
N VAL A 11 9.60 -6.78 -12.85
CA VAL A 11 8.62 -7.10 -13.91
C VAL A 11 8.36 -8.60 -13.98
N PHE A 12 9.39 -9.43 -13.87
CA PHE A 12 9.25 -10.88 -13.86
C PHE A 12 8.44 -11.38 -12.66
N LEU A 13 8.67 -10.82 -11.46
CA LEU A 13 7.92 -11.15 -10.26
C LEU A 13 6.45 -10.71 -10.36
N ILE A 14 6.19 -9.52 -10.89
CA ILE A 14 4.81 -9.03 -11.12
C ILE A 14 4.10 -9.94 -12.13
N LEU A 15 4.77 -10.30 -13.23
CA LEU A 15 4.22 -11.20 -14.24
C LEU A 15 3.99 -12.61 -13.68
N LEU A 16 4.89 -13.10 -12.82
CA LEU A 16 4.74 -14.38 -12.15
C LEU A 16 3.57 -14.38 -11.15
N CYS A 17 3.38 -13.30 -10.39
CA CYS A 17 2.20 -13.14 -9.53
C CYS A 17 0.89 -13.07 -10.35
N PHE A 18 0.89 -12.35 -11.47
CA PHE A 18 -0.26 -12.28 -12.37
C PHE A 18 -0.58 -13.64 -13.03
N VAL A 19 0.44 -14.40 -13.41
CA VAL A 19 0.27 -15.77 -13.94
C VAL A 19 -0.19 -16.74 -12.84
N ALA A 20 0.27 -16.57 -11.60
CA ALA A 20 -0.20 -17.36 -10.46
C ALA A 20 -1.69 -17.12 -10.15
N THR A 21 -2.22 -15.92 -10.42
CA THR A 21 -3.67 -15.65 -10.34
C THR A 21 -4.48 -16.20 -11.51
N LEU A 22 -3.82 -16.63 -12.59
CA LEU A 22 -4.46 -17.29 -13.75
C LEU A 22 -4.42 -18.82 -13.65
N LEU A 23 -3.78 -19.39 -12.62
CA LEU A 23 -3.96 -20.80 -12.30
C LEU A 23 -5.42 -20.96 -11.87
N PRO A 24 -6.22 -21.81 -12.55
CA PRO A 24 -7.50 -22.18 -12.02
C PRO A 24 -7.25 -22.76 -10.63
N ALA A 25 -7.88 -22.19 -9.60
CA ALA A 25 -8.12 -22.95 -8.39
C ALA A 25 -8.86 -24.21 -8.84
N ASP A 26 -8.43 -25.40 -8.39
CA ASP A 26 -9.23 -26.61 -8.55
C ASP A 26 -10.50 -26.43 -7.71
N ASP A 27 -11.43 -25.63 -8.21
CA ASP A 27 -12.82 -25.65 -7.83
C ASP A 27 -13.36 -26.91 -8.49
N THR A 28 -13.55 -27.96 -7.69
CA THR A 28 -14.33 -29.12 -8.12
C THR A 28 -15.74 -28.64 -8.44
N GLU A 29 -15.98 -28.31 -9.70
CA GLU A 29 -17.28 -27.95 -10.25
C GLU A 29 -18.18 -29.19 -10.26
N ASP A 30 -19.07 -29.30 -9.28
CA ASP A 30 -20.28 -30.12 -9.44
C ASP A 30 -21.32 -29.26 -10.17
N THR A 31 -21.63 -29.64 -11.41
CA THR A 31 -22.52 -28.91 -12.30
C THR A 31 -23.95 -29.37 -12.08
N ALA A 32 -24.82 -28.53 -11.49
CA ALA A 32 -26.25 -28.46 -11.83
C ALA A 32 -26.97 -27.34 -11.08
N SER A 33 -27.59 -26.44 -11.84
CA SER A 33 -28.84 -25.71 -11.54
C SER A 33 -29.11 -25.29 -10.10
N ASP A 34 -28.99 -24.00 -9.79
CA ASP A 34 -30.13 -23.24 -9.28
C ASP A 34 -29.88 -21.73 -9.32
N GLU A 35 -30.87 -21.01 -9.85
CA GLU A 35 -30.99 -19.57 -9.69
C GLU A 35 -31.32 -19.33 -8.20
N SER A 36 -30.40 -18.71 -7.46
CA SER A 36 -30.60 -18.07 -6.13
C SER A 36 -30.36 -18.83 -4.81
N ASP A 37 -29.34 -19.68 -4.68
CA ASP A 37 -28.83 -20.04 -3.33
C ASP A 37 -27.59 -19.22 -2.96
N TYR A 38 -27.80 -17.94 -2.66
CA TYR A 38 -26.79 -17.19 -1.90
C TYR A 38 -26.87 -17.68 -0.45
N GLU A 39 -26.03 -18.65 -0.08
CA GLU A 39 -25.82 -18.96 1.34
C GLU A 39 -25.05 -17.81 2.00
N PRO A 40 -25.58 -17.18 3.07
CA PRO A 40 -24.84 -16.19 3.83
C PRO A 40 -23.57 -16.80 4.42
N TYR A 41 -22.44 -16.09 4.29
CA TYR A 41 -21.17 -16.51 4.85
C TYR A 41 -21.30 -16.91 6.32
N SER A 42 -20.80 -18.10 6.66
CA SER A 42 -20.81 -18.55 8.06
C SER A 42 -19.64 -17.95 8.82
N ALA A 43 -19.82 -17.68 10.13
CA ALA A 43 -18.75 -17.11 10.96
C ALA A 43 -17.51 -18.02 11.08
N SER A 44 -17.65 -19.32 10.79
CA SER A 44 -16.58 -20.32 10.84
C SER A 44 -15.95 -20.64 9.49
N GLU A 45 -16.42 -20.01 8.41
CA GLU A 45 -15.98 -20.33 7.05
C GLU A 45 -14.53 -19.92 6.79
N PHE A 46 -14.10 -18.81 7.41
CA PHE A 46 -12.75 -18.28 7.26
C PHE A 46 -11.99 -18.34 8.58
N PRO A 47 -10.72 -18.76 8.57
CA PRO A 47 -9.91 -18.72 9.76
C PRO A 47 -9.64 -17.27 10.17
N GLN A 48 -9.58 -17.01 11.47
CA GLN A 48 -9.45 -15.64 12.00
C GLN A 48 -8.23 -14.89 11.48
N TRP A 49 -7.10 -15.57 11.26
CA TRP A 49 -5.89 -14.95 10.71
C TRP A 49 -6.11 -14.40 9.29
N ALA A 50 -6.99 -15.01 8.50
CA ALA A 50 -7.29 -14.55 7.14
C ALA A 50 -8.17 -13.29 7.17
N LEU A 51 -9.10 -13.23 8.13
CA LEU A 51 -9.91 -12.03 8.39
C LEU A 51 -9.04 -10.87 8.90
N ASP A 52 -8.09 -11.17 9.79
CA ASP A 52 -7.12 -10.19 10.30
C ASP A 52 -6.21 -9.66 9.17
N LEU A 53 -5.71 -10.55 8.30
CA LEU A 53 -4.90 -10.17 7.15
C LEU A 53 -5.68 -9.28 6.18
N ARG A 54 -6.93 -9.64 5.88
CA ARG A 54 -7.81 -8.84 5.05
C ARG A 54 -7.99 -7.42 5.61
N ARG A 55 -8.19 -7.31 6.93
CA ARG A 55 -8.31 -5.98 7.57
C ARG A 55 -7.01 -5.18 7.44
N ALA A 56 -5.87 -5.83 7.69
CA ALA A 56 -4.56 -5.19 7.55
C ALA A 56 -4.30 -4.70 6.11
N GLU A 57 -4.67 -5.50 5.11
CA GLU A 57 -4.56 -5.14 3.69
C GLU A 57 -5.42 -3.91 3.35
N VAL A 58 -6.68 -3.92 3.77
CA VAL A 58 -7.61 -2.80 3.54
C VAL A 58 -7.08 -1.52 4.18
N ILE A 59 -6.54 -1.59 5.39
CA ILE A 59 -5.98 -0.43 6.09
C ILE A 59 -4.69 0.04 5.43
N PHE A 60 -3.81 -0.89 5.04
CA PHE A 60 -2.57 -0.57 4.35
C PHE A 60 -2.88 0.16 3.03
N PHE A 61 -3.55 -0.50 2.08
CA PHE A 61 -3.85 0.12 0.78
C PHE A 61 -4.78 1.33 0.89
N GLY A 62 -5.72 1.32 1.84
CA GLY A 62 -6.60 2.46 2.11
C GLY A 62 -5.88 3.69 2.66
N SER A 63 -4.80 3.50 3.43
CA SER A 63 -4.01 4.60 4.01
C SER A 63 -2.85 5.09 3.15
N LEU A 64 -2.42 4.32 2.14
CA LEU A 64 -1.35 4.69 1.22
C LEU A 64 -1.49 6.08 0.56
N PRO A 65 -2.65 6.49 -0.01
CA PRO A 65 -2.75 7.81 -0.63
C PRO A 65 -2.55 8.95 0.39
N PHE A 66 -3.05 8.78 1.62
CA PHE A 66 -2.91 9.77 2.67
C PHE A 66 -1.48 9.84 3.19
N THR A 67 -0.86 8.69 3.45
CA THR A 67 0.53 8.63 3.93
C THR A 67 1.52 9.13 2.88
N LEU A 68 1.26 8.92 1.58
CA LEU A 68 2.03 9.53 0.49
C LEU A 68 1.92 11.05 0.49
N LEU A 69 0.69 11.58 0.64
CA LEU A 69 0.46 13.01 0.72
C LEU A 69 1.16 13.62 1.94
N LEU A 70 1.02 13.00 3.12
CA LEU A 70 1.68 13.45 4.35
C LEU A 70 3.20 13.40 4.23
N SER A 71 3.75 12.33 3.65
CA SER A 71 5.18 12.20 3.39
C SER A 71 5.65 13.34 2.47
N THR A 72 4.98 13.54 1.34
CA THR A 72 5.30 14.60 0.38
C THR A 72 5.27 15.97 1.04
N LEU A 73 4.19 16.26 1.78
CA LEU A 73 4.01 17.51 2.49
C LEU A 73 5.12 17.73 3.54
N GLY A 74 5.45 16.69 4.31
CA GLY A 74 6.48 16.73 5.33
C GLY A 74 7.87 16.98 4.75
N PHE A 75 8.24 16.26 3.68
CA PHE A 75 9.51 16.45 2.98
C PHE A 75 9.63 17.84 2.36
N ASP A 76 8.59 18.30 1.66
CA ASP A 76 8.56 19.64 1.08
C ASP A 76 8.69 20.73 2.14
N SER A 77 7.91 20.63 3.22
CA SER A 77 7.94 21.60 4.32
C SER A 77 9.30 21.60 5.02
N TYR A 78 9.88 20.40 5.23
CA TYR A 78 11.20 20.25 5.83
C TYR A 78 12.29 20.88 4.95
N ASN A 79 12.31 20.56 3.65
CA ASN A 79 13.30 21.11 2.73
C ASN A 79 13.18 22.63 2.61
N TYR A 80 11.97 23.18 2.59
CA TYR A 80 11.75 24.62 2.53
C TYR A 80 12.33 25.33 3.76
N VAL A 81 12.08 24.80 4.97
CA VAL A 81 12.61 25.37 6.21
C VAL A 81 14.12 25.15 6.35
N ALA A 82 14.64 23.99 5.91
CA ALA A 82 16.05 23.65 5.99
C ALA A 82 16.93 24.48 5.03
N HIS A 83 16.35 25.01 3.95
CA HIS A 83 17.02 25.88 2.98
C HIS A 83 16.65 27.36 3.18
N ASP A 84 16.46 27.81 4.42
CA ASP A 84 16.24 29.23 4.75
C ASP A 84 15.08 29.89 3.99
N PHE A 85 14.01 29.13 3.72
CA PHE A 85 12.83 29.59 2.96
C PHE A 85 13.13 29.98 1.50
N ASP A 86 14.16 29.37 0.90
CA ASP A 86 14.52 29.55 -0.50
C ASP A 86 13.35 29.18 -1.42
N THR A 87 13.10 30.06 -2.40
CA THR A 87 12.04 29.92 -3.41
C THR A 87 12.23 28.71 -4.32
N ASP A 88 13.44 28.15 -4.39
CA ASP A 88 13.72 26.95 -5.18
C ASP A 88 13.21 25.66 -4.52
N TYR A 89 12.91 25.69 -3.21
CA TYR A 89 12.42 24.55 -2.41
C TYR A 89 10.97 24.73 -1.96
N VAL A 90 10.18 25.47 -2.74
CA VAL A 90 8.79 25.76 -2.37
C VAL A 90 7.93 24.49 -2.36
N PRO A 91 7.05 24.31 -1.37
CA PRO A 91 6.20 23.13 -1.29
C PRO A 91 5.22 23.01 -2.45
N PHE A 92 4.78 21.78 -2.75
CA PHE A 92 3.88 21.47 -3.87
C PHE A 92 2.53 22.22 -3.86
N TYR A 93 2.07 22.67 -2.70
CA TYR A 93 0.81 23.40 -2.53
C TYR A 93 0.95 24.92 -2.72
N SER A 94 2.18 25.41 -2.89
CA SER A 94 2.44 26.83 -3.12
C SER A 94 2.28 27.19 -4.60
N THR A 95 1.87 28.43 -4.89
CA THR A 95 1.56 28.90 -6.25
C THR A 95 2.81 29.31 -7.05
N GLY A 96 4.01 29.11 -6.50
CA GLY A 96 5.28 29.45 -7.14
C GLY A 96 5.80 28.30 -7.99
N SER A 97 5.95 28.52 -9.29
CA SER A 97 6.42 27.54 -10.29
C SER A 97 7.92 27.22 -10.19
N GLY A 98 8.45 27.11 -8.98
CA GLY A 98 9.73 26.46 -8.74
C GLY A 98 9.47 24.97 -8.67
N GLU A 99 9.39 24.27 -9.81
CA GLU A 99 9.46 22.82 -9.81
C GLU A 99 10.85 22.43 -9.30
N TYR A 100 10.97 22.24 -7.99
CA TYR A 100 12.12 21.56 -7.41
C TYR A 100 12.22 20.19 -8.11
N LEU A 101 13.29 20.00 -8.88
CA LEU A 101 13.56 18.71 -9.51
C LEU A 101 13.93 17.72 -8.41
N VAL A 102 12.91 17.03 -7.89
CA VAL A 102 13.06 16.01 -6.85
C VAL A 102 14.02 14.94 -7.38
N ASP A 103 15.17 14.84 -6.71
CA ASP A 103 16.14 13.80 -7.06
C ASP A 103 15.53 12.40 -6.89
N SER A 104 16.04 11.46 -7.68
CA SER A 104 15.57 10.08 -7.66
C SER A 104 15.71 9.42 -6.28
N GLU A 105 16.71 9.80 -5.47
CA GLU A 105 16.85 9.30 -4.10
C GLU A 105 15.81 9.92 -3.16
N GLU A 106 15.58 11.23 -3.23
CA GLU A 106 14.58 11.90 -2.40
C GLU A 106 13.17 11.39 -2.67
N ARG A 107 12.83 11.18 -3.95
CA ARG A 107 11.57 10.55 -4.34
C ARG A 107 11.43 9.15 -3.73
N THR A 108 12.52 8.40 -3.65
CA THR A 108 12.53 7.06 -3.05
C THR A 108 12.26 7.14 -1.56
N TYR A 109 12.89 8.09 -0.85
CA TYR A 109 12.66 8.28 0.59
C TYR A 109 11.23 8.71 0.90
N ARG A 110 10.62 9.58 0.08
CA ARG A 110 9.20 9.95 0.23
C ARG A 110 8.28 8.75 0.12
N ILE A 111 8.48 7.92 -0.90
CA ILE A 111 7.67 6.71 -1.12
C ILE A 111 7.89 5.71 0.02
N LEU A 112 9.14 5.52 0.44
CA LEU A 112 9.50 4.62 1.53
C LEU A 112 8.85 5.05 2.86
N ALA A 113 8.89 6.35 3.18
CA ALA A 113 8.27 6.89 4.38
C ALA A 113 6.74 6.71 4.36
N ALA A 114 6.11 6.84 3.19
CA ALA A 114 4.68 6.63 3.04
C ALA A 114 4.29 5.16 3.20
N VAL A 115 4.98 4.25 2.51
CA VAL A 115 4.78 2.80 2.64
C VAL A 115 5.00 2.36 4.09
N GLY A 116 6.07 2.86 4.73
CA GLY A 116 6.35 2.60 6.14
C GLY A 116 5.25 3.14 7.05
N GLY A 117 4.77 4.37 6.82
CA GLY A 117 3.67 4.96 7.59
C GLY A 117 2.37 4.17 7.48
N SER A 118 2.02 3.71 6.28
CA SER A 118 0.85 2.87 6.04
C SER A 118 0.98 1.50 6.70
N LEU A 119 2.16 0.88 6.63
CA LEU A 119 2.44 -0.38 7.33
C LEU A 119 2.36 -0.24 8.85
N LEU A 120 2.84 0.89 9.40
CA LEU A 120 2.71 1.19 10.82
C LEU A 120 1.25 1.32 11.24
N LEU A 121 0.40 1.97 10.44
CA LEU A 121 -1.04 2.08 10.74
C LEU A 121 -1.72 0.70 10.74
N ALA A 122 -1.46 -0.12 9.72
CA ALA A 122 -1.99 -1.49 9.65
C ALA A 122 -1.52 -2.34 10.83
N LEU A 123 -0.26 -2.18 11.25
CA LEU A 123 0.31 -2.92 12.39
C LEU A 123 -0.27 -2.45 13.73
N VAL A 124 -0.49 -1.14 13.91
CA VAL A 124 -1.14 -0.60 15.11
C VAL A 124 -2.57 -1.13 15.21
N ASP A 125 -3.34 -1.13 14.11
CA ASP A 125 -4.69 -1.70 14.10
C ASP A 125 -4.68 -3.20 14.45
N TYR A 126 -3.76 -3.96 13.86
CA TYR A 126 -3.59 -5.38 14.16
C TYR A 126 -3.33 -5.63 15.66
N ILE A 127 -2.43 -4.86 16.28
CA ILE A 127 -2.12 -4.98 17.70
C ILE A 127 -3.33 -4.63 18.56
N ILE A 128 -4.05 -3.55 18.22
CA ILE A 128 -5.24 -3.13 18.96
C ILE A 128 -6.33 -4.21 18.88
N GLY A 129 -6.61 -4.72 17.68
CA GLY A 129 -7.57 -5.80 17.46
C GLY A 129 -7.20 -7.10 18.19
N ALA A 130 -5.90 -7.40 18.29
CA ALA A 130 -5.41 -8.53 19.08
C ALA A 130 -5.58 -8.32 20.59
N SER A 131 -5.47 -7.07 21.07
CA SER A 131 -5.53 -6.72 22.51
C SER A 131 -6.96 -6.61 23.06
N SER A 132 -7.94 -6.25 22.23
CA SER A 132 -9.33 -6.01 22.66
C SER A 132 -10.13 -7.30 22.94
N GLY A 133 -9.48 -8.46 22.99
CA GLY A 133 -10.07 -9.71 23.52
C GLY A 133 -11.20 -10.31 22.70
N GLY A 134 -11.42 -9.88 21.45
CA GLY A 134 -12.41 -10.43 20.54
C GLY A 134 -11.85 -11.52 19.62
N ARG A 135 -11.15 -12.51 20.19
CA ARG A 135 -10.74 -13.74 19.51
C ARG A 135 -11.56 -14.90 20.03
#